data_AF-A0A0B1SXA4-F1
#
_entry.id   AF-A0A0B1SXA4-F1
#
_cell.length_a   1.000
_cell.length_b   1.000
_cell.length_c   1.000
_cell.angle_alpha   90.00
_cell.angle_beta   90.00
_cell.angle_gamma   90.00
#
_symmetry.space_group_name_H-M   'P 1'
#
loop_
_entity.id
_entity.type
_entity.pdbx_description
1 polymer ?
#
loop_
_entity_poly.entity_id
_entity_poly.type
_entity_poly.pdbx_seq_one_letter_code
_entity_poly.pdbx_strand_id
1 'polypeptide(L)'
;MSMLQEELTETTLHQKFQPFQTEDKLRRLATFFSSKSFDEIDMSFDLTADINVDRGYFLEMMAGALTFHFGIETDASTLENFQTLGDIANYINSRQ
;
A
#
# COMPACT_ATOMS: atom_id res chain seq x y z
N MET A 1 19.57 -43.06 -19.41
CA MET A 1 19.84 -42.63 -18.03
C MET A 1 19.32 -41.21 -17.91
N SER A 2 18.31 -41.04 -17.06
CA SER A 2 17.44 -39.88 -16.76
C SER A 2 18.01 -38.50 -17.09
N MET A 3 17.34 -37.65 -17.87
CA MET A 3 16.19 -36.82 -17.47
C MET A 3 16.36 -36.21 -16.07
N LEU A 4 17.04 -35.07 -16.00
CA LEU A 4 16.89 -34.09 -14.93
C LEU A 4 16.19 -32.89 -15.56
N GLN A 5 14.87 -32.99 -15.70
CA GLN A 5 14.04 -31.80 -15.79
C GLN A 5 14.08 -31.17 -14.40
N GLU A 6 14.67 -29.98 -14.28
CA GLU A 6 14.47 -29.12 -13.13
C GLU A 6 12.97 -28.86 -13.00
N GLU A 7 12.35 -29.55 -12.05
CA GLU A 7 10.97 -29.34 -11.64
C GLU A 7 10.92 -28.00 -10.90
N LEU A 8 10.80 -26.91 -11.66
CA LEU A 8 10.45 -25.59 -11.16
C LEU A 8 9.03 -25.69 -10.60
N THR A 9 8.92 -26.07 -9.33
CA THR A 9 7.65 -26.16 -8.62
C THR A 9 6.89 -24.85 -8.71
N GLU A 10 5.66 -24.89 -9.25
CA GLU A 10 4.74 -23.76 -9.43
C GLU A 10 4.50 -22.95 -8.13
N THR A 11 4.78 -23.54 -6.97
CA THR A 11 4.73 -22.91 -5.66
C THR A 11 5.70 -21.74 -5.51
N THR A 12 6.88 -21.81 -6.14
CA THR A 12 7.91 -20.75 -6.06
C THR A 12 7.59 -19.58 -7.00
N LEU A 13 6.75 -19.80 -8.03
CA LEU A 13 6.29 -18.75 -8.94
C LEU A 13 5.09 -17.97 -8.36
N HIS A 14 4.23 -18.61 -7.57
CA HIS A 14 3.12 -17.93 -6.85
C HIS A 14 3.60 -16.93 -5.79
N GLN A 15 4.84 -17.05 -5.28
CA GLN A 15 5.42 -16.06 -4.37
C GLN A 15 5.97 -14.82 -5.08
N LYS A 16 6.17 -14.85 -6.40
CA LYS A 16 6.84 -13.77 -7.14
C LYS A 16 5.90 -12.77 -7.79
N PHE A 17 4.61 -13.08 -7.89
CA PHE A 17 3.61 -12.22 -8.55
C PHE A 17 2.22 -12.35 -7.91
N GLN A 18 2.12 -12.31 -6.58
CA GLN A 18 0.82 -11.93 -6.02
C GLN A 18 0.59 -10.46 -6.39
N PRO A 19 -0.55 -10.10 -7.00
CA PRO A 19 -0.94 -8.71 -7.05
C PRO A 19 -0.97 -8.25 -5.59
N PHE A 20 -0.09 -7.32 -5.22
CA PHE A 20 -0.16 -6.72 -3.89
C PHE A 20 -1.61 -6.23 -3.71
N GLN A 21 -2.32 -6.80 -2.74
CA GLN A 21 -3.66 -6.38 -2.38
C GLN A 21 -3.60 -4.90 -1.99
N THR A 22 -4.71 -4.17 -2.17
CA THR A 22 -4.78 -2.74 -1.85
C THR A 22 -4.22 -2.43 -0.47
N GLU A 23 -4.57 -3.27 0.51
CA GLU A 23 -4.05 -3.22 1.87
C GLU A 23 -2.52 -3.28 1.92
N ASP A 24 -1.88 -4.32 1.35
CA ASP A 24 -0.43 -4.47 1.44
C ASP A 24 0.32 -3.33 0.75
N LYS A 25 -0.20 -2.80 -0.37
CA LYS A 25 0.38 -1.62 -1.02
C LYS A 25 0.33 -0.40 -0.11
N LEU A 26 -0.82 -0.14 0.52
CA LEU A 26 -0.99 1.00 1.43
C LEU A 26 -0.10 0.86 2.66
N ARG A 27 -0.06 -0.32 3.27
CA ARG A 27 0.83 -0.62 4.41
C ARG A 27 2.28 -0.39 4.03
N ARG A 28 2.70 -0.85 2.85
CA ARG A 28 4.05 -0.64 2.34
C ARG A 28 4.35 0.85 2.15
N LEU A 29 3.42 1.62 1.59
CA LEU A 29 3.59 3.07 1.44
C LEU A 29 3.74 3.76 2.81
N ALA A 30 2.93 3.39 3.80
CA ALA A 30 2.99 3.96 5.14
C ALA A 30 4.32 3.68 5.88
N THR A 31 5.02 2.58 5.56
CA THR A 31 6.37 2.34 6.14
C THR A 31 7.40 3.41 5.76
N PHE A 32 7.24 4.10 4.61
CA PHE A 32 8.17 5.17 4.22
C PHE A 32 7.96 6.46 5.02
N PHE A 33 6.80 6.63 5.63
CA PHE A 33 6.40 7.84 6.34
C PHE A 33 6.33 7.65 7.85
N SER A 34 6.63 6.46 8.36
CA SER A 34 6.63 6.13 9.78
C SER A 34 7.91 5.41 10.18
N SER A 35 8.12 5.24 11.48
CA SER A 35 9.18 4.38 12.02
C SER A 35 8.71 2.94 12.24
N LYS A 36 7.45 2.63 11.91
CA LYS A 36 6.85 1.32 12.10
C LYS A 36 7.29 0.38 10.97
N SER A 37 7.56 -0.86 11.32
CA SER A 37 7.79 -1.93 10.34
C SER A 37 6.47 -2.33 9.67
N PHE A 38 6.56 -3.00 8.52
CA PHE A 38 5.37 -3.45 7.78
C PHE A 38 4.41 -4.29 8.64
N ASP A 39 4.94 -5.11 9.54
CA ASP A 39 4.15 -6.00 10.41
C ASP A 39 3.42 -5.24 11.53
N GLU A 40 3.83 -4.01 11.84
CA GLU A 40 3.22 -3.13 12.84
C GLU A 40 2.18 -2.16 12.25
N ILE A 41 2.05 -2.12 10.92
CA ILE A 41 1.12 -1.26 10.20
C ILE A 41 -0.07 -2.11 9.76
N ASP A 42 -1.28 -1.68 10.08
CA ASP A 42 -2.53 -2.25 9.61
C ASP A 42 -3.48 -1.15 9.08
N MET A 43 -4.71 -1.50 8.74
CA MET A 43 -5.69 -0.52 8.23
C MET A 43 -6.18 0.49 9.27
N SER A 44 -5.88 0.30 10.56
CA SER A 44 -6.16 1.28 11.61
C SER A 44 -5.05 2.32 11.78
N PHE A 45 -3.95 2.20 11.03
CA PHE A 45 -2.84 3.17 11.04
C PHE A 45 -3.34 4.60 10.85
N ASP A 46 -2.98 5.46 11.80
CA ASP A 46 -3.45 6.85 11.88
C ASP A 46 -2.62 7.78 10.98
N LEU A 47 -3.28 8.49 10.07
CA LEU A 47 -2.63 9.36 9.08
C LEU A 47 -2.04 10.66 9.68
N THR A 48 -2.13 10.85 11.00
CA THR A 48 -1.63 12.03 11.72
C THR A 48 -0.71 11.63 12.87
N ALA A 49 -1.09 10.64 13.68
CA ALA A 49 -0.36 10.26 14.89
C ALA A 49 0.76 9.23 14.62
N ASP A 50 0.62 8.41 13.57
CA ASP A 50 1.58 7.34 13.28
C ASP A 50 2.64 7.73 12.25
N ILE A 51 2.54 8.93 11.67
CA ILE A 51 3.51 9.47 10.71
C ILE A 51 4.62 10.27 11.40
N ASN A 52 5.83 10.20 10.85
CA ASN A 52 7.02 10.92 11.32
C ASN A 52 7.42 12.06 10.39
N VAL A 53 6.54 12.44 9.46
CA VAL A 53 6.74 13.51 8.48
C VAL A 53 5.64 14.56 8.64
N ASP A 54 5.80 15.70 7.98
CA ASP A 54 4.73 16.68 7.89
C ASP A 54 3.47 16.06 7.26
N ARG A 55 2.30 16.35 7.83
CA ARG A 55 1.02 15.79 7.37
C ARG A 55 0.69 16.24 5.96
N GLY A 56 0.94 17.49 5.60
CA GLY A 56 0.72 17.98 4.23
C GLY A 56 1.58 17.23 3.22
N TYR A 57 2.87 17.06 3.52
CA TYR A 57 3.80 16.26 2.70
C TYR A 57 3.34 14.81 2.54
N PHE A 58 2.90 14.17 3.63
CA PHE A 58 2.35 12.81 3.59
C PHE A 58 1.16 12.71 2.63
N LEU A 59 0.20 13.63 2.74
CA LEU A 59 -1.02 13.61 1.92
C LEU A 59 -0.72 13.84 0.43
N GLU A 60 0.18 14.77 0.10
CA GLU A 60 0.63 14.99 -1.28
C GLU A 60 1.30 13.75 -1.88
N MET A 61 2.22 13.13 -1.14
CA MET A 61 2.90 11.93 -1.59
C MET A 61 1.93 10.75 -1.73
N MET A 62 0.99 10.62 -0.81
CA MET A 62 -0.03 9.57 -0.85
C MET A 62 -0.96 9.76 -2.06
N ALA A 63 -1.43 10.98 -2.34
CA ALA A 63 -2.25 11.26 -3.51
C ALA A 63 -1.55 10.88 -4.84
N GLY A 64 -0.26 11.22 -4.96
CA GLY A 64 0.56 10.79 -6.10
C GLY A 64 0.70 9.26 -6.19
N ALA A 65 0.91 8.59 -5.05
CA ALA A 65 0.99 7.13 -4.99
C ALA A 65 -0.34 6.45 -5.37
N LEU A 66 -1.48 7.02 -4.97
CA LEU A 66 -2.81 6.52 -5.36
C LEU A 66 -3.01 6.62 -6.87
N THR A 67 -2.64 7.75 -7.47
CA THR A 67 -2.70 7.93 -8.92
C THR A 67 -1.80 6.92 -9.63
N PHE A 68 -0.55 6.75 -9.18
CA PHE A 68 0.43 5.89 -9.85
C PHE A 68 0.16 4.39 -9.69
N HIS A 69 -0.20 3.93 -8.49
CA HIS A 69 -0.34 2.49 -8.19
C HIS A 69 -1.75 1.93 -8.37
N PHE A 70 -2.77 2.81 -8.39
CA PHE A 70 -4.19 2.43 -8.45
C PHE A 70 -4.96 3.12 -9.58
N GLY A 71 -4.35 4.08 -10.28
CA GLY A 71 -5.02 4.80 -11.37
C GLY A 71 -6.12 5.75 -10.91
N ILE A 72 -6.13 6.13 -9.62
CA ILE A 72 -7.15 7.00 -9.04
C ILE A 72 -6.61 8.42 -8.96
N GLU A 73 -7.12 9.29 -9.82
CA GLU A 73 -6.85 10.73 -9.73
C GLU A 73 -7.50 11.30 -8.46
N THR A 74 -6.67 11.88 -7.61
CA THR A 74 -7.05 12.48 -6.32
C THR A 74 -6.00 13.51 -5.91
N ASP A 75 -6.35 14.35 -4.95
CA ASP A 75 -5.46 15.36 -4.38
C ASP A 75 -5.33 15.22 -2.86
N ALA A 76 -4.36 15.93 -2.27
CA ALA A 76 -4.16 15.97 -0.83
C ALA A 76 -5.40 16.45 -0.07
N SER A 77 -6.15 17.43 -0.62
CA SER A 77 -7.35 17.99 0.01
C SER A 77 -8.47 16.96 0.20
N THR A 78 -8.57 16.00 -0.72
CA THR A 78 -9.49 14.87 -0.61
C THR A 78 -9.07 13.99 0.57
N LEU A 79 -7.78 13.69 0.68
CA LEU A 79 -7.20 12.84 1.71
C LEU A 79 -7.17 13.50 3.10
N GLU A 80 -7.26 14.84 3.20
CA GLU A 80 -7.31 15.56 4.48
C GLU A 80 -8.46 15.11 5.38
N ASN A 81 -9.56 14.65 4.78
CA ASN A 81 -10.75 14.18 5.47
C ASN A 81 -10.60 12.76 6.03
N PHE A 82 -9.53 12.05 5.66
CA PHE A 82 -9.29 10.67 6.07
C PHE A 82 -8.46 10.63 7.35
N GLN A 83 -8.77 9.66 8.21
CA GLN A 83 -8.10 9.46 9.49
C GLN A 83 -7.20 8.23 9.48
N THR A 84 -7.54 7.21 8.70
CA THR A 84 -6.85 5.92 8.68
C THR A 84 -6.49 5.43 7.28
N LEU A 85 -5.56 4.47 7.19
CA LEU A 85 -5.33 3.74 5.94
C LEU A 85 -6.59 3.00 5.44
N GLY A 86 -7.46 2.57 6.36
CA GLY A 86 -8.76 1.96 6.02
C GLY A 86 -9.68 2.91 5.26
N ASP A 87 -9.67 4.21 5.60
CA ASP A 87 -10.44 5.21 4.86
C ASP A 87 -9.94 5.34 3.42
N ILE A 88 -8.60 5.31 3.23
CA ILE A 88 -7.98 5.31 1.90
C ILE A 88 -8.34 4.03 1.14
N ALA A 89 -8.29 2.86 1.78
CA ALA A 89 -8.65 1.60 1.16
C ALA A 89 -10.12 1.59 0.69
N ASN A 90 -11.02 2.10 1.54
CA ASN A 90 -12.45 2.25 1.20
C ASN A 90 -12.65 3.21 0.02
N TYR A 91 -11.92 4.33 0.01
CA TYR A 91 -11.93 5.27 -1.10
C TYR A 91 -11.48 4.62 -2.42
N ILE A 92 -10.41 3.83 -2.38
CA ILE A 92 -9.92 3.08 -3.54
C ILE A 92 -10.99 2.12 -4.05
N ASN A 93 -11.54 1.30 -3.17
CA ASN A 93 -12.55 0.29 -3.51
C ASN A 93 -13.84 0.92 -4.07
N SER A 94 -14.18 2.15 -3.66
CA SER A 94 -15.35 2.87 -4.18
C SER A 94 -15.20 3.37 -5.62
N ARG A 95 -13.97 3.38 -6.15
CA ARG A 95 -13.63 3.90 -7.48
C ARG A 95 -13.14 2.83 -8.46
N GLN A 96 -13.18 1.56 -8.05
CA GLN A 96 -12.84 0.39 -8.87
C GLN A 96 -14.07 -0.26 -9.49
#